data_AF-A0AAD7LHQ7-F1
#
_entry.id   AF-A0AAD7LHQ7-F1
#
_cell.length_a   1.000
_cell.length_b   1.000
_cell.length_c   1.000
_cell.angle_alpha   90.00
_cell.angle_beta   90.00
_cell.angle_gamma   90.00
#
_symmetry.space_group_name_H-M   'P 1'
#
loop_
_entity.id
_entity.type
_entity.pdbx_description
1 polymer ?
#
loop_
_entity_poly.entity_id
_entity_poly.type
_entity_poly.pdbx_seq_one_letter_code
_entity_poly.pdbx_strand_id
1 'polypeptide(L)'
;MSLNSHLSLPFYGCRNYGYLLCIYWADDDIVREALHIRKGSLGKWQRCNYDLPYMYEIPSSFPYHVNLSRKGYRSLVYSGDHDKAVPFLGTQAWIRSLNYSIVDDWRSWHVKGQVAGYTRTYSNRMTFATVKGGGHTAPEYKPDECFAMFDRWISENPL
;
A
#
# COMPACT_ATOMS: atom_id res chain seq x y z
N MET A 1 0.25 -6.70 -20.82
CA MET A 1 -0.89 -6.24 -21.65
C MET A 1 -0.34 -5.41 -22.79
N SER A 2 -0.57 -5.86 -24.02
CA SER A 2 -0.05 -5.24 -25.25
C SER A 2 -0.70 -3.87 -25.49
N LEU A 3 0.14 -2.85 -25.73
CA LEU A 3 -0.26 -1.50 -26.12
C LEU A 3 -0.53 -1.47 -27.63
N ASN A 4 -1.77 -1.72 -28.03
CA ASN A 4 -2.30 -1.15 -29.27
C ASN A 4 -3.83 -1.20 -29.30
N SER A 5 -4.47 -0.11 -28.87
CA SER A 5 -5.76 0.36 -29.38
C SER A 5 -5.96 1.78 -28.87
N HIS A 6 -6.21 2.72 -29.79
CA HIS A 6 -6.66 4.11 -29.59
C HIS A 6 -6.73 4.58 -28.13
N LEU A 7 -5.64 5.18 -27.62
CA LEU A 7 -5.60 5.77 -26.29
C LEU A 7 -6.50 7.02 -26.26
N SER A 8 -7.77 6.81 -25.95
CA SER A 8 -8.59 7.86 -25.37
C SER A 8 -7.88 8.35 -24.10
N LEU A 9 -7.67 9.67 -24.00
CA LEU A 9 -7.13 10.26 -22.80
C LEU A 9 -7.99 9.80 -21.60
N PRO A 10 -7.37 9.39 -20.48
CA PRO A 10 -8.13 9.04 -19.30
C PRO A 10 -9.01 10.22 -18.89
N PHE A 11 -10.23 9.93 -18.44
CA PHE A 11 -11.18 10.96 -18.07
C PHE A 11 -10.57 11.91 -17.03
N TYR A 12 -10.67 13.22 -17.30
CA TYR A 12 -10.13 14.25 -16.42
C TYR A 12 -10.74 14.12 -15.02
N GLY A 13 -9.91 14.17 -13.99
CA GLY A 13 -10.33 13.99 -12.58
C GLY A 13 -10.32 12.54 -12.07
N CYS A 14 -10.13 11.53 -12.92
CA CYS A 14 -9.88 10.15 -12.46
C CYS A 14 -8.40 9.96 -12.07
N ARG A 15 -8.11 9.04 -11.14
CA ARG A 15 -6.73 8.74 -10.69
C ARG A 15 -5.76 8.41 -11.83
N ASN A 16 -6.26 7.72 -12.85
CA ASN A 16 -5.47 7.37 -14.03
C ASN A 16 -4.94 8.59 -14.80
N TYR A 17 -5.62 9.72 -14.74
CA TYR A 17 -5.13 10.97 -15.32
C TYR A 17 -3.89 11.48 -14.56
N GLY A 18 -3.88 11.36 -13.23
CA GLY A 18 -2.70 11.63 -12.42
C GLY A 18 -1.50 10.77 -12.83
N TYR A 19 -1.71 9.47 -13.08
CA TYR A 19 -0.63 8.59 -13.55
C TYR A 19 -0.08 9.00 -14.91
N LEU A 20 -0.93 9.48 -15.82
CA LEU A 20 -0.49 10.03 -17.10
C LEU A 20 0.36 11.29 -16.90
N LEU A 21 -0.10 12.23 -16.05
CA LEU A 21 0.66 13.43 -15.72
C LEU A 21 2.02 13.11 -15.08
N CYS A 22 2.10 12.08 -14.23
CA CYS A 22 3.36 11.64 -13.65
C CYS A 22 4.39 11.22 -14.71
N ILE A 23 3.96 10.63 -15.83
CA ILE A 23 4.87 10.27 -16.93
C ILE A 23 5.45 11.54 -17.55
N TYR A 24 4.60 12.52 -17.89
CA TYR A 24 5.07 13.79 -18.46
C TYR A 24 6.00 14.53 -17.52
N TRP A 25 5.65 14.61 -16.24
CA TRP A 25 6.48 15.24 -15.22
C TRP A 25 7.82 14.53 -15.04
N ALA A 26 7.84 13.19 -14.98
CA ALA A 26 9.07 12.44 -14.78
C ALA A 26 10.00 12.41 -16.01
N ASP A 27 9.44 12.62 -17.21
CA ASP A 27 10.20 12.72 -18.46
C ASP A 27 10.69 14.13 -18.80
N ASP A 28 10.26 15.16 -18.06
CA ASP A 28 10.71 16.53 -18.25
C ASP A 28 12.22 16.67 -17.94
N ASP A 29 12.96 17.30 -18.84
CA ASP A 29 14.43 17.42 -18.71
C ASP A 29 14.86 18.23 -17.49
N ILE A 30 14.08 19.26 -17.10
CA ILE A 30 14.36 20.07 -15.92
C ILE A 30 14.13 19.22 -14.66
N VAL A 31 13.05 18.43 -14.64
CA VAL A 31 12.79 17.49 -13.53
C VAL A 31 13.88 16.43 -13.43
N ARG A 32 14.28 15.83 -14.56
CA ARG A 32 15.35 14.82 -14.59
C ARG A 32 16.69 15.39 -14.12
N GLU A 33 17.02 16.62 -14.51
CA GLU A 33 18.22 17.29 -14.05
C GLU A 33 18.18 17.59 -12.55
N ALA A 34 17.05 18.09 -12.05
CA ALA A 34 16.84 18.37 -10.62
C ALA A 34 16.88 17.11 -9.74
N LEU A 35 16.42 15.97 -10.27
CA LEU A 35 16.51 14.65 -9.62
C LEU A 35 17.87 13.95 -9.88
N HIS A 36 18.81 14.63 -10.53
CA HIS A 36 20.15 14.13 -10.86
C HIS A 36 20.15 12.83 -11.67
N ILE A 37 19.19 12.65 -12.56
CA ILE A 37 19.13 11.53 -13.49
C ILE A 37 20.23 11.72 -14.55
N ARG A 38 21.14 10.74 -14.64
CA ARG A 38 22.24 10.77 -15.60
C ARG A 38 21.73 10.88 -17.05
N LYS A 39 22.16 11.91 -17.77
CA LYS A 39 21.80 12.10 -19.19
C LYS A 39 22.25 10.87 -20.01
N GLY A 40 21.33 10.32 -20.80
CA GLY A 40 21.55 9.14 -21.64
C GLY A 40 21.52 7.78 -20.94
N SER A 41 21.26 7.68 -19.62
CA SER A 41 21.29 6.39 -18.91
C SER A 41 20.02 5.55 -19.04
N LEU A 42 18.87 6.19 -19.24
CA LEU A 42 17.56 5.55 -19.32
C LEU A 42 16.69 6.28 -20.34
N GLY A 43 15.85 5.52 -21.06
CA GLY A 43 14.89 6.04 -22.02
C GLY A 43 13.73 6.80 -21.35
N LYS A 44 12.52 6.64 -21.91
CA LYS A 44 11.29 7.19 -21.33
C LYS A 44 10.99 6.57 -19.98
N TRP A 45 10.55 7.38 -19.03
CA TRP A 45 10.17 6.93 -17.70
C TRP A 45 8.95 6.01 -17.78
N GLN A 46 8.97 4.94 -16.99
CA GLN A 46 7.89 3.97 -16.92
C GLN A 46 7.48 3.75 -15.46
N ARG A 47 6.18 3.87 -15.19
CA ARG A 47 5.63 3.67 -13.83
C ARG A 47 5.83 2.24 -13.31
N CYS A 48 5.62 1.26 -14.19
CA CYS A 48 5.78 -0.15 -13.89
C CYS A 48 6.43 -0.83 -15.10
N ASN A 49 7.65 -1.35 -14.95
CA ASN A 49 8.31 -2.15 -15.97
C ASN A 49 7.96 -3.62 -15.73
N TYR A 50 7.09 -4.17 -16.56
CA TYR A 50 6.66 -5.58 -16.47
C TYR A 50 7.58 -6.55 -17.21
N ASP A 51 8.57 -6.04 -17.95
CA ASP A 51 9.52 -6.82 -18.74
C ASP A 51 10.81 -7.12 -17.96
N LEU A 52 10.84 -6.77 -16.67
CA LEU A 52 11.98 -7.09 -15.79
C LEU A 52 12.15 -8.61 -15.71
N PRO A 53 13.33 -9.15 -16.03
CA PRO A 53 13.58 -10.57 -15.90
C PRO A 53 13.76 -10.93 -14.42
N TYR A 54 12.84 -11.70 -13.86
CA TYR A 54 12.97 -12.27 -12.52
C TYR A 54 12.32 -13.65 -12.45
N MET A 55 12.79 -14.46 -11.49
CA MET A 55 12.22 -15.77 -11.18
C MET A 55 11.30 -15.66 -9.95
N TYR A 56 10.14 -16.31 -10.00
CA TYR A 56 9.19 -16.35 -8.89
C TYR A 56 9.56 -17.44 -7.89
N GLU A 57 10.60 -17.20 -7.09
CA GLU A 57 11.13 -18.20 -6.14
C GLU A 57 10.50 -18.12 -4.74
N ILE A 58 9.90 -16.97 -4.39
CA ILE A 58 9.32 -16.73 -3.06
C ILE A 58 7.79 -16.77 -3.18
N PRO A 59 7.14 -17.91 -2.88
CA PRO A 59 5.69 -18.04 -3.04
C PRO A 59 4.89 -17.39 -1.89
N SER A 60 5.55 -17.06 -0.77
CA SER A 60 4.87 -16.49 0.40
C SER A 60 5.82 -15.71 1.32
N SER A 61 5.32 -14.61 1.86
CA SER A 61 5.99 -13.82 2.91
C SER A 61 5.80 -14.42 4.32
N PHE A 62 4.94 -15.43 4.49
CA PHE A 62 4.60 -16.05 5.77
C PHE A 62 5.82 -16.44 6.63
N PRO A 63 6.81 -17.23 6.15
CA PRO A 63 7.93 -17.65 6.98
C PRO A 63 8.78 -16.47 7.48
N TYR A 64 8.88 -15.39 6.69
CA TYR A 64 9.59 -14.18 7.07
C TYR A 64 8.87 -13.42 8.19
N HIS A 65 7.54 -13.30 8.09
CA HIS A 65 6.73 -12.69 9.15
C HIS A 65 6.80 -13.46 10.47
N VAL A 66 6.78 -14.80 10.43
CA VAL A 66 6.98 -15.64 11.63
C VAL A 66 8.36 -15.39 12.25
N ASN A 67 9.41 -15.35 11.43
CA ASN A 67 10.78 -15.10 11.91
C ASN A 67 10.93 -13.72 12.57
N LEU A 68 10.42 -12.66 11.93
CA LEU A 68 10.48 -11.30 12.47
C LEU A 68 9.62 -11.15 13.74
N SER A 69 8.45 -11.80 13.78
CA SER A 69 7.59 -11.82 14.96
C SER A 69 8.29 -12.47 16.16
N ARG A 70 9.01 -13.58 15.96
CA ARG A 70 9.80 -14.25 17.02
C ARG A 70 10.93 -13.37 17.58
N LYS A 71 11.45 -12.44 16.78
CA LYS A 71 12.45 -11.45 17.21
C LYS A 71 11.85 -10.24 17.93
N GLY A 72 10.52 -10.16 18.07
CA GLY A 72 9.84 -9.10 18.79
C GLY A 72 9.62 -7.81 17.98
N TYR A 73 9.83 -7.84 16.66
CA TYR A 73 9.58 -6.69 15.80
C TYR A 73 8.09 -6.38 15.70
N ARG A 74 7.72 -5.13 15.96
CA ARG A 74 6.36 -4.63 15.76
C ARG A 74 6.02 -4.60 14.27
N SER A 75 4.79 -4.92 13.91
CA SER A 75 4.31 -4.86 12.52
C SER A 75 2.98 -4.14 12.40
N LEU A 76 2.81 -3.41 11.31
CA LEU A 76 1.55 -2.86 10.85
C LEU A 76 1.20 -3.56 9.54
N VAL A 77 0.05 -4.22 9.52
CA VAL A 77 -0.57 -4.74 8.29
C VAL A 77 -1.83 -3.94 8.07
N TYR A 78 -2.02 -3.36 6.90
CA TYR A 78 -3.23 -2.61 6.60
C TYR A 78 -3.78 -2.89 5.20
N SER A 79 -5.07 -2.67 5.01
CA SER A 79 -5.74 -2.86 3.73
C SER A 79 -6.83 -1.81 3.51
N GLY A 80 -6.90 -1.25 2.30
CA GLY A 80 -8.10 -0.55 1.87
C GLY A 80 -9.26 -1.53 1.72
N ASP A 81 -10.41 -1.27 2.33
CA ASP A 81 -11.52 -2.22 2.33
C ASP A 81 -12.31 -2.28 1.00
N HIS A 82 -12.02 -1.38 0.06
CA HIS A 82 -12.56 -1.39 -1.30
C HIS A 82 -11.57 -1.98 -2.32
N ASP A 83 -10.42 -2.51 -1.89
CA ASP A 83 -9.51 -3.21 -2.79
C ASP A 83 -10.07 -4.58 -3.20
N LYS A 84 -10.15 -4.81 -4.51
CA LYS A 84 -10.50 -6.11 -5.10
C LYS A 84 -9.28 -6.95 -5.45
N ALA A 85 -8.13 -6.33 -5.71
CA ALA A 85 -6.93 -7.04 -6.15
C ALA A 85 -6.34 -7.88 -4.99
N VAL A 86 -6.24 -7.28 -3.80
CA VAL A 86 -5.82 -7.94 -2.56
C VAL A 86 -6.83 -7.58 -1.45
N PRO A 87 -8.00 -8.23 -1.42
CA PRO A 87 -9.06 -7.87 -0.50
C PRO A 87 -8.65 -8.11 0.95
N PHE A 88 -9.08 -7.21 1.86
CA PHE A 88 -8.74 -7.30 3.28
C PHE A 88 -9.15 -8.63 3.94
N LEU A 89 -10.17 -9.32 3.41
CA LEU A 89 -10.58 -10.66 3.84
C LEU A 89 -9.47 -11.70 3.62
N GLY A 90 -8.74 -11.60 2.51
CA GLY A 90 -7.59 -12.46 2.22
C GLY A 90 -6.45 -12.18 3.20
N THR A 91 -6.19 -10.90 3.48
CA THR A 91 -5.23 -10.48 4.52
C THR A 91 -5.63 -11.00 5.90
N GLN A 92 -6.91 -10.95 6.27
CA GLN A 92 -7.40 -11.51 7.53
C GLN A 92 -7.23 -13.02 7.60
N ALA A 93 -7.47 -13.75 6.51
CA ALA A 93 -7.24 -15.18 6.45
C ALA A 93 -5.75 -15.52 6.63
N TRP A 94 -4.86 -14.76 5.98
CA TRP A 94 -3.42 -14.89 6.16
C TRP A 94 -2.97 -14.55 7.59
N ILE A 95 -3.54 -13.52 8.22
CA ILE A 95 -3.24 -13.19 9.62
C ILE A 95 -3.68 -14.32 10.55
N ARG A 96 -4.87 -14.90 10.32
CA ARG A 96 -5.37 -16.01 11.14
C ARG A 96 -4.47 -17.24 11.07
N SER A 97 -3.84 -17.50 9.93
CA SER A 97 -2.93 -18.65 9.79
C SER A 97 -1.62 -18.49 10.57
N LEU A 98 -1.25 -17.27 11.00
CA LEU A 98 -0.12 -17.05 11.91
C LEU A 98 -0.39 -17.54 13.34
N ASN A 99 -1.66 -17.75 13.70
CA ASN A 99 -2.10 -18.32 14.97
C ASN A 99 -1.62 -17.56 16.24
N TYR A 100 -1.59 -16.23 16.18
CA TYR A 100 -1.37 -15.39 17.36
C TYR A 100 -2.69 -15.07 18.07
N SER A 101 -2.66 -15.06 19.40
CA SER A 101 -3.81 -14.64 20.21
C SER A 101 -4.15 -13.17 19.99
N ILE A 102 -5.45 -12.86 20.03
CA ILE A 102 -5.97 -11.48 19.94
C ILE A 102 -5.73 -10.79 21.29
N VAL A 103 -5.26 -9.54 21.25
CA VAL A 103 -5.01 -8.71 22.45
C VAL A 103 -6.08 -7.63 22.58
N ASP A 104 -6.39 -6.92 21.50
CA ASP A 104 -7.49 -5.97 21.39
C ASP A 104 -8.36 -6.38 20.21
N ASP A 105 -9.63 -6.68 20.47
CA ASP A 105 -10.53 -7.26 19.47
C ASP A 105 -11.06 -6.21 18.48
N TRP A 106 -11.73 -6.70 17.44
CA TRP A 106 -12.18 -5.94 16.29
C TRP A 106 -13.06 -4.75 16.69
N ARG A 107 -12.50 -3.54 16.54
CA ARG A 107 -13.19 -2.29 16.86
C ARG A 107 -12.95 -1.25 15.79
N SER A 108 -13.82 -0.25 15.72
CA SER A 108 -13.58 0.90 14.85
C SER A 108 -12.44 1.78 15.38
N TRP A 109 -11.72 2.40 14.46
CA TRP A 109 -10.80 3.50 14.75
C TRP A 109 -11.26 4.76 14.01
N HIS A 110 -10.90 5.93 14.55
CA HIS A 110 -11.52 7.18 14.16
C HIS A 110 -10.49 8.27 13.83
N VAL A 111 -10.83 9.09 12.84
CA VAL A 111 -10.11 10.31 12.47
C VAL A 111 -11.13 11.43 12.35
N LYS A 112 -10.90 12.54 13.05
CA LYS A 112 -11.78 13.73 13.05
C LYS A 112 -13.25 13.38 13.35
N GLY A 113 -13.49 12.46 14.29
CA GLY A 113 -14.83 12.02 14.71
C GLY A 113 -15.57 11.11 13.72
N GLN A 114 -14.92 10.64 12.65
CA GLN A 114 -15.49 9.71 11.67
C GLN A 114 -14.78 8.36 11.73
N VAL A 115 -15.52 7.28 11.44
CA VAL A 115 -14.95 5.93 11.34
C VAL A 115 -13.98 5.91 10.15
N ALA A 116 -12.70 5.74 10.44
CA ALA A 116 -11.64 5.63 9.45
C ALA A 116 -11.41 4.18 9.02
N GLY A 117 -11.86 3.22 9.82
CA GLY A 117 -11.88 1.80 9.51
C GLY A 117 -11.98 0.95 10.77
N TYR A 118 -11.48 -0.28 10.71
CA TYR A 118 -11.47 -1.21 11.85
C TYR A 118 -10.06 -1.71 12.14
N THR A 119 -9.79 -2.02 13.39
CA THR A 119 -8.47 -2.49 13.84
C THR A 119 -8.58 -3.63 14.84
N ARG A 120 -7.51 -4.42 14.94
CA ARG A 120 -7.31 -5.51 15.90
C ARG A 120 -5.82 -5.67 16.16
N THR A 121 -5.44 -5.99 17.39
CA THR A 121 -4.05 -6.27 17.75
C THR A 121 -3.83 -7.71 18.21
N TYR A 122 -2.60 -8.18 18.09
CA TYR A 122 -2.20 -9.57 18.35
C TYR A 122 -0.99 -9.64 19.28
N SER A 123 -0.82 -10.79 19.94
CA SER A 123 0.21 -11.01 20.96
C SER A 123 1.66 -10.93 20.43
N ASN A 124 1.87 -11.02 19.12
CA ASN A 124 3.17 -10.76 18.49
C ASN A 124 3.44 -9.26 18.22
N ARG A 125 2.68 -8.34 18.84
CA ARG A 125 2.75 -6.89 18.59
C ARG A 125 2.39 -6.50 17.15
N MET A 126 1.58 -7.32 16.46
CA MET A 126 1.03 -6.96 15.17
C MET A 126 -0.24 -6.13 15.35
N THR A 127 -0.34 -5.04 14.59
CA THR A 127 -1.58 -4.27 14.41
C THR A 127 -2.11 -4.55 13.02
N PHE A 128 -3.37 -4.96 12.92
CA PHE A 128 -4.10 -5.01 11.66
C PHE A 128 -5.09 -3.85 11.60
N ALA A 129 -5.16 -3.16 10.46
CA ALA A 129 -6.12 -2.08 10.24
C ALA A 129 -6.74 -2.14 8.84
N THR A 130 -8.04 -1.86 8.73
CA THR A 130 -8.66 -1.50 7.46
C THR A 130 -8.76 0.01 7.34
N VAL A 131 -8.74 0.51 6.11
CA VAL A 131 -8.99 1.91 5.77
C VAL A 131 -10.28 1.98 4.97
N LYS A 132 -11.32 2.56 5.58
CA LYS A 132 -12.69 2.61 5.05
C LYS A 132 -12.77 3.46 3.79
N GLY A 133 -13.21 2.87 2.69
CA GLY A 133 -13.26 3.49 1.37
C GLY A 133 -11.89 3.61 0.69
N GLY A 134 -10.85 2.97 1.23
CA GLY A 134 -9.53 2.90 0.60
C GLY A 134 -9.47 1.80 -0.45
N GLY A 135 -8.81 2.05 -1.58
CA GLY A 135 -8.48 1.02 -2.58
C GLY A 135 -7.13 0.34 -2.32
N HIS A 136 -6.56 -0.27 -3.37
CA HIS A 136 -5.26 -0.97 -3.28
C HIS A 136 -4.14 -0.05 -2.77
N THR A 137 -4.06 1.16 -3.33
CA THR A 137 -3.20 2.25 -2.88
C THR A 137 -3.96 3.13 -1.88
N ALA A 138 -4.27 2.59 -0.69
CA ALA A 138 -5.13 3.25 0.29
C ALA A 138 -4.78 4.73 0.60
N PRO A 139 -3.50 5.17 0.64
CA PRO A 139 -3.16 6.59 0.83
C PRO A 139 -3.63 7.52 -0.30
N GLU A 140 -3.74 7.02 -1.54
CA GLU A 140 -4.32 7.81 -2.62
C GLU A 140 -5.84 7.99 -2.40
N TYR A 141 -6.48 6.93 -1.89
CA TYR A 141 -7.79 6.79 -1.23
C TYR A 141 -8.17 7.89 -0.26
N LYS A 142 -7.43 7.81 0.83
CA LYS A 142 -7.78 8.27 2.17
C LYS A 142 -6.49 8.80 2.81
N PRO A 143 -5.94 9.91 2.28
CA PRO A 143 -4.63 10.40 2.68
C PRO A 143 -4.60 10.79 4.15
N ASP A 144 -5.64 11.48 4.63
CA ASP A 144 -5.76 11.90 6.03
C ASP A 144 -5.79 10.70 6.98
N GLU A 145 -6.58 9.69 6.66
CA GLU A 145 -6.71 8.50 7.48
C GLU A 145 -5.44 7.64 7.46
N CYS A 146 -4.81 7.49 6.29
CA CYS A 146 -3.54 6.76 6.19
C CYS A 146 -2.39 7.48 6.90
N PHE A 147 -2.34 8.81 6.84
CA PHE A 147 -1.37 9.60 7.59
C PHE A 147 -1.58 9.44 9.09
N ALA A 148 -2.81 9.59 9.58
CA ALA A 148 -3.12 9.41 11.00
C ALA A 148 -2.80 7.99 11.49
N MET A 149 -3.07 6.97 10.68
CA MET A 149 -2.70 5.59 11.00
C MET A 149 -1.17 5.42 11.12
N PHE A 150 -0.41 5.96 10.15
CA PHE A 150 1.05 5.88 10.18
C PHE A 150 1.63 6.62 11.38
N ASP A 151 1.23 7.87 11.61
CA ASP A 151 1.67 8.72 12.71
C ASP A 151 1.41 8.05 14.07
N ARG A 152 0.18 7.60 14.32
CA ARG A 152 -0.16 6.88 15.55
C ARG A 152 0.70 5.62 15.72
N TRP A 153 0.85 4.83 14.66
CA TRP A 153 1.61 3.59 14.75
C TRP A 153 3.09 3.81 15.04
N ILE A 154 3.74 4.83 14.44
CA ILE A 154 5.16 5.12 14.73
C ILE A 154 5.35 5.73 16.12
N SER A 155 4.39 6.51 16.60
CA SER A 155 4.40 7.10 17.94
C SER A 155 3.91 6.17 19.06
N GLU A 156 3.65 4.90 18.75
CA GLU A 156 3.13 3.89 19.68
C GLU A 156 1.75 4.22 20.27
N ASN A 157 1.00 5.10 19.61
CA ASN A 157 -0.36 5.45 19.98
C ASN A 157 -1.35 4.41 19.41
N PRO A 158 -2.43 4.09 20.14
CA PRO A 158 -3.51 3.28 19.60
C PRO A 158 -4.15 3.91 18.37
N LEU A 159 -4.58 3.07 17.42
CA LEU A 159 -5.44 3.50 16.31
C LEU A 159 -6.85 3.86 16.80
#